data_AF-A0A2M7SYS0-F1
#
_entry.id   AF-A0A2M7SYS0-F1
#
_cell.length_a   1.000
_cell.length_b   1.000
_cell.length_c   1.000
_cell.angle_alpha   90.00
_cell.angle_beta   90.00
_cell.angle_gamma   90.00
#
_symmetry.space_group_name_H-M   'P 1'
#
loop_
_entity.id
_entity.type
_entity.pdbx_description
1 polymer ?
#
loop_
_entity_poly.entity_id
_entity_poly.type
_entity_poly.pdbx_seq_one_letter_code
_entity_poly.pdbx_strand_id
1 'polypeptide(L)'
;MEQSELKIRARIRKLDLLAANNPNPHEAESARIKAQRLREQIGDQPKPSYSGTIMPGARERVMDEIARRMREQGRPQQMWPSEEVIRGRSEEFMKMF
;
A
#
# COMPACT_ATOMS: atom_id res chain seq x y z
N MET A 1 11.18 -17.66 -8.97
CA MET A 1 10.47 -18.08 -7.74
C MET A 1 10.81 -19.52 -7.48
N GLU A 2 11.54 -19.79 -6.40
CA GLU A 2 11.82 -21.16 -5.98
C GLU A 2 10.52 -21.87 -5.57
N GLN A 3 10.43 -23.19 -5.73
CA GLN A 3 9.24 -23.97 -5.32
C GLN A 3 8.92 -23.81 -3.81
N SER A 4 9.93 -23.49 -3.00
CA SER A 4 9.82 -23.17 -1.56
C SER A 4 8.97 -21.92 -1.32
N GLU A 5 9.26 -20.84 -2.03
CA GLU A 5 8.60 -19.53 -1.91
C GLU A 5 7.11 -19.59 -2.26
N LEU A 6 6.75 -20.31 -3.33
CA LEU A 6 5.35 -20.49 -3.75
C LEU A 6 4.52 -21.21 -2.68
N LYS A 7 5.08 -22.24 -2.05
CA LYS A 7 4.42 -22.98 -0.96
C LYS A 7 4.21 -22.10 0.27
N ILE A 8 5.19 -21.25 0.59
CA ILE A 8 5.11 -20.29 1.70
C ILE A 8 4.03 -19.24 1.43
N ARG A 9 3.98 -18.65 0.24
CA ARG A 9 2.94 -17.69 -0.18
C ARG A 9 1.53 -18.26 -0.11
N ALA A 10 1.34 -19.50 -0.58
CA ALA A 10 0.04 -20.19 -0.47
C ALA A 10 -0.39 -20.37 1.00
N ARG A 11 0.58 -20.65 1.89
CA ARG A 11 0.31 -20.80 3.33
C ARG A 11 0.00 -19.47 4.01
N ILE A 12 0.68 -18.39 3.64
CA ILE A 12 0.37 -17.02 4.11
C ILE A 12 -1.08 -16.67 3.76
N ARG A 13 -1.50 -16.86 2.51
CA ARG A 13 -2.88 -16.59 2.07
C ARG A 13 -3.92 -17.36 2.89
N LYS A 14 -3.66 -18.63 3.20
CA LYS A 14 -4.55 -19.45 4.04
C LYS A 14 -4.67 -18.89 5.46
N LEU A 15 -3.57 -18.44 6.05
CA LEU A 15 -3.55 -17.85 7.39
C LEU A 15 -4.25 -16.49 7.42
N ASP A 16 -4.09 -15.67 6.38
CA ASP A 16 -4.80 -14.39 6.27
C ASP A 16 -6.31 -14.59 6.15
N LEU A 17 -6.75 -15.57 5.36
CA LEU A 17 -8.17 -15.93 5.26
C LEU A 17 -8.71 -16.45 6.59
N LEU A 18 -7.94 -17.23 7.34
CA LEU A 18 -8.32 -17.66 8.68
C LEU A 18 -8.45 -16.45 9.62
N ALA A 19 -7.49 -15.52 9.59
CA ALA A 19 -7.53 -14.32 10.42
C ALA A 19 -8.69 -13.37 10.09
N ALA A 20 -9.15 -13.34 8.83
CA ALA A 20 -10.25 -12.50 8.38
C ALA A 20 -11.63 -13.08 8.70
N ASN A 21 -11.78 -14.41 8.68
CA ASN A 21 -13.08 -15.07 8.82
C ASN A 21 -13.30 -15.73 10.18
N ASN A 22 -12.28 -15.81 11.04
CA ASN A 22 -12.41 -16.44 12.35
C ASN A 22 -13.00 -15.45 13.37
N PRO A 23 -14.18 -15.75 13.96
CA PRO A 23 -14.79 -14.89 14.97
C PRO A 23 -14.03 -14.88 16.31
N ASN A 24 -13.13 -15.84 16.54
CA ASN A 24 -12.29 -15.88 17.74
C ASN A 24 -11.07 -14.96 17.57
N PRO A 25 -10.97 -13.85 18.33
CA PRO A 25 -9.90 -12.86 18.17
C PRO A 25 -8.52 -13.44 18.50
N HIS A 26 -8.43 -14.38 19.44
CA HIS A 26 -7.16 -15.00 19.83
C HIS A 26 -6.60 -15.91 18.71
N GLU A 27 -7.48 -16.64 18.04
CA GLU A 27 -7.09 -17.50 16.91
C GLU A 27 -6.77 -16.67 15.67
N ALA A 28 -7.53 -15.60 15.42
CA ALA A 28 -7.24 -14.65 14.35
C ALA A 28 -5.85 -14.01 14.55
N GLU A 29 -5.54 -13.58 15.77
CA GLU A 29 -4.24 -12.98 16.09
C GLU A 29 -3.10 -14.00 15.96
N SER A 30 -3.30 -15.22 16.46
CA SER A 30 -2.35 -16.32 16.29
C SER A 30 -2.06 -16.61 14.81
N ALA A 31 -3.08 -16.52 13.94
CA ALA A 31 -2.94 -16.70 12.50
C ALA A 31 -2.15 -15.55 11.84
N ARG A 32 -2.40 -14.30 12.25
CA ARG A 32 -1.65 -13.11 11.79
C ARG A 32 -0.17 -13.21 12.14
N ILE A 33 0.16 -13.55 13.39
CA ILE A 33 1.54 -13.73 13.85
C ILE A 33 2.25 -14.80 13.03
N LYS A 34 1.59 -15.93 12.77
CA LYS A 34 2.15 -17.02 11.93
C LYS A 34 2.36 -16.58 10.48
N ALA A 35 1.42 -15.84 9.90
CA ALA A 35 1.54 -15.31 8.54
C ALA A 35 2.70 -14.31 8.43
N GLN A 36 2.88 -13.45 9.43
CA GLN A 36 3.98 -12.48 9.50
C GLN A 36 5.35 -13.16 9.56
N ARG A 37 5.53 -14.20 10.40
CA ARG A 37 6.80 -14.95 10.43
C ARG A 37 7.12 -15.61 9.09
N LEU A 38 6.11 -16.13 8.39
CA LEU A 38 6.30 -16.71 7.06
C LEU A 38 6.67 -15.66 6.02
N ARG A 39 6.10 -14.45 6.10
CA ARG A 39 6.47 -13.30 5.26
C ARG A 39 7.93 -12.91 5.44
N GLU A 40 8.41 -12.86 6.69
CA GLU A 40 9.82 -12.59 7.02
C GLU A 40 10.77 -13.63 6.40
N GLN A 41 10.38 -14.91 6.36
CA GLN A 41 11.20 -15.98 5.77
C GLN A 41 11.43 -15.84 4.26
N ILE A 42 10.50 -15.22 3.53
CA ILE A 42 10.60 -15.02 2.08
C ILE A 42 10.87 -13.56 1.68
N GLY A 43 11.15 -12.68 2.65
CA GLY A 43 11.30 -11.25 2.40
C GLY A 43 10.04 -10.56 1.86
N ASP A 44 8.87 -11.18 2.02
CA ASP A 44 7.59 -10.69 1.51
C ASP A 44 7.00 -9.71 2.52
N GLN A 45 7.58 -8.51 2.58
CA GLN A 45 7.01 -7.47 3.43
C GLN A 45 5.58 -7.17 2.94
N PRO A 46 4.57 -7.14 3.84
CA PRO A 46 3.25 -6.71 3.46
C PRO A 46 3.39 -5.33 2.84
N LYS A 47 3.09 -5.21 1.54
CA LYS A 47 3.05 -3.90 0.88
C LYS A 47 2.15 -3.03 1.75
N PRO A 48 2.62 -1.86 2.20
CA PRO A 48 1.81 -1.00 3.06
C PRO A 48 0.47 -0.83 2.37
N SER A 49 -0.59 -1.31 3.01
CA SER A 49 -1.94 -1.05 2.56
C SER A 49 -2.09 0.46 2.67
N TYR A 50 -1.95 1.17 1.55
CA TYR A 50 -2.64 2.44 1.37
C TYR A 50 -4.13 2.10 1.40
N SER A 51 -4.66 1.82 2.58
CA SER A 51 -6.09 1.82 2.81
C SER A 51 -6.54 3.21 2.39
N GLY A 52 -7.38 3.25 1.36
CA GLY A 52 -7.78 4.46 0.63
C GLY A 52 -8.63 5.44 1.43
N THR A 53 -8.42 5.57 2.75
CA THR A 53 -8.86 6.74 3.48
C THR A 53 -7.79 7.80 3.28
N ILE A 54 -7.93 8.60 2.22
CA ILE A 54 -7.24 9.89 2.13
C ILE A 54 -7.76 10.70 3.32
N MET A 55 -7.06 10.60 4.46
CA MET A 55 -7.30 11.43 5.63
C MET A 55 -7.25 12.89 5.15
N PRO A 56 -8.12 13.79 5.64
CA PRO A 56 -7.92 15.22 5.47
C PRO A 56 -6.48 15.55 5.91
N GLY A 57 -5.67 16.14 5.02
CA GLY A 57 -4.24 16.40 5.24
C GLY A 57 -3.26 15.30 4.78
N ALA A 58 -3.74 14.17 4.26
CA ALA A 58 -2.88 13.19 3.56
C ALA A 58 -2.33 13.77 2.25
N ARG A 59 -3.12 14.60 1.57
CA ARG A 59 -2.66 15.34 0.38
C ARG A 59 -1.49 16.27 0.72
N GLU A 60 -1.59 17.02 1.81
CA GLU A 60 -0.52 17.94 2.27
C GLU A 60 0.75 17.17 2.59
N ARG A 61 0.67 16.08 3.35
CA ARG A 61 1.83 15.23 3.65
C ARG A 61 2.48 14.62 2.41
N VAL A 62 1.69 14.20 1.42
CA VAL A 62 2.19 13.67 0.15
C VAL A 62 2.88 14.78 -0.65
N MET A 63 2.26 15.96 -0.73
CA MET A 63 2.86 17.11 -1.41
C MET A 63 4.15 17.57 -0.73
N ASP A 64 4.20 17.58 0.61
CA ASP A 64 5.37 17.95 1.40
C ASP A 64 6.52 16.95 1.21
N GLU A 65 6.22 15.65 1.23
CA GLU A 65 7.20 14.59 1.01
C GLU A 65 7.75 14.62 -0.42
N ILE A 66 6.91 14.91 -1.42
CA ILE A 66 7.38 15.07 -2.79
C ILE A 66 8.21 16.35 -2.93
N ALA A 67 7.78 17.47 -2.33
CA ALA A 67 8.56 18.70 -2.31
C ALA A 67 9.92 18.51 -1.63
N ARG A 68 9.98 17.74 -0.54
CA ARG A 68 11.24 17.36 0.14
C ARG A 68 12.16 16.58 -0.78
N ARG A 69 11.65 15.53 -1.45
CA ARG A 69 12.44 14.73 -2.39
C ARG A 69 12.93 15.52 -3.61
N MET A 70 12.14 16.46 -4.10
CA MET A 70 12.53 17.31 -5.23
C MET A 70 13.65 18.29 -4.84
N ARG A 71 13.61 18.85 -3.61
CA ARG A 71 14.71 19.64 -3.06
C ARG A 71 15.99 18.82 -2.90
N GLU A 72 15.88 17.60 -2.37
CA GLU A 72 17.02 16.68 -2.20
C GLU A 72 17.63 16.25 -3.54
N GLN A 73 16.83 16.14 -4.60
CA GLN A 73 17.30 15.78 -5.95
C GLN A 73 17.74 16.99 -6.79
N GLY A 74 17.72 18.21 -6.24
CA GLY A 74 18.10 19.43 -6.96
C GLY A 74 17.23 19.74 -8.20
N ARG A 75 16.03 19.15 -8.29
CA ARG A 75 15.15 19.33 -9.46
C ARG A 75 14.25 20.54 -9.25
N PRO A 76 14.26 21.53 -10.16
CA PRO A 76 13.40 22.70 -10.04
C PRO A 76 11.94 22.26 -10.04
N GLN A 77 11.14 22.86 -9.16
CA GLN A 77 9.73 22.59 -8.89
C GLN A 77 8.79 22.81 -10.10
N GLN A 78 9.33 23.12 -11.28
CA GLN A 78 8.61 23.51 -12.51
C GLN A 78 7.87 22.38 -13.23
N MET A 79 7.88 21.14 -12.73
CA MET A 79 7.22 20.00 -13.39
C MET A 79 5.98 19.49 -12.66
N TRP A 80 5.35 20.32 -11.83
CA TRP A 80 3.99 20.02 -11.39
C TRP A 80 3.00 20.59 -12.41
N PRO A 81 2.20 19.76 -13.09
CA PRO A 81 1.07 20.27 -13.86
C PRO A 81 0.20 21.10 -12.92
N SER A 82 -0.23 22.28 -13.39
CA SER A 82 -1.07 23.18 -12.58
C SER A 82 -2.30 22.43 -12.07
N GLU A 83 -2.86 22.91 -10.95
CA GLU A 83 -4.07 22.32 -10.36
C GLU A 83 -5.22 22.23 -11.38
N GLU A 84 -5.24 23.14 -12.36
CA GLU A 84 -6.13 23.15 -13.51
C GLU A 84 -5.92 21.97 -14.48
N VAL A 85 -4.67 21.58 -14.75
CA VAL A 85 -4.33 20.42 -15.59
C VAL A 85 -4.70 19.10 -14.88
N ILE A 86 -4.47 19.02 -13.58
CA ILE A 86 -4.84 17.84 -12.77
C ILE A 86 -6.36 17.71 -12.71
N ARG A 87 -7.06 18.82 -12.51
CA ARG A 87 -8.53 18.88 -12.48
C ARG A 87 -9.14 18.50 -13.82
N GLY A 88 -8.67 19.09 -14.92
CA GLY A 88 -9.14 18.77 -16.27
C GLY A 88 -9.00 17.27 -16.60
N ARG A 89 -7.85 16.67 -16.27
CA ARG A 89 -7.63 15.23 -16.46
C ARG A 89 -8.52 14.35 -15.57
N SER A 90 -8.78 14.78 -14.35
CA SER A 90 -9.63 14.04 -13.41
C SER A 90 -11.10 14.09 -13.81
N GLU A 91 -11.57 15.24 -14.33
CA GLU A 91 -12.94 15.40 -14.83
C GLU A 91 -13.17 14.63 -16.14
N GLU A 92 -12.19 14.58 -17.05
CA GLU A 92 -12.26 13.68 -18.21
C GLU A 92 -12.29 12.21 -17.80
N PHE A 93 -11.46 11.81 -16.84
CA PHE A 93 -11.42 10.44 -16.34
C PHE A 93 -12.76 10.00 -15.73
N MET A 94 -13.41 10.87 -14.94
CA MET A 94 -14.73 10.62 -14.36
C MET A 94 -15.90 10.60 -15.38
N LYS A 95 -15.69 11.06 -16.62
CA LYS A 95 -16.71 10.95 -17.69
C LYS A 95 -16.67 9.63 -18.43
N MET A 96 -15.58 8.87 -18.33
CA MET A 96 -15.40 7.57 -19.00
C MET A 96 -15.95 6.40 -18.19
N PHE A 97 -16.24 6.60 -16.89
CA PHE A 97 -16.74 5.60 -15.94
C PHE A 97 -17.99 6.13 -15.25
#